data_AF-A0A7J9CWX3-F1
#
_entry.id   AF-A0A7J9CWX3-F1
#
_cell.length_a   1.000
_cell.length_b   1.000
_cell.length_c   1.000
_cell.angle_alpha   90.00
_cell.angle_beta   90.00
_cell.angle_gamma   90.00
#
_symmetry.space_group_name_H-M   'P 1'
#
loop_
_entity.id
_entity.type
_entity.pdbx_description
1 polymer ?
#
loop_
_entity_poly.entity_id
_entity_poly.type
_entity_poly.pdbx_seq_one_letter_code
_entity_poly.pdbx_strand_id
1 'polypeptide(L)'
;SFGLEYRSSAEKPPQPRSTVRWLPPPQRWVKINVDARLSVAKKRVVSGFIIRNDEGFIMGSEFQGHNLVHSVVIAKALVVLYKLQFALDLGFTNVILKSDSRLVVNNIQQLSEDYSESRLFTWDVKNLARKFHFCRFQFIAREGNGAAHAMAIEGMRTEGDLFWVEDAPLKALEVADSERWSS
;
A
#
# COMPACT_ATOMS: atom_id res chain seq x y z
N SER A 1 -1.78 57.52 14.83
CA SER A 1 -2.48 56.29 14.45
C SER A 1 -1.69 55.56 13.39
N PHE A 2 -1.15 54.38 13.73
CA PHE A 2 -0.41 53.50 12.82
C PHE A 2 -1.41 52.60 12.06
N GLY A 3 -1.45 52.70 10.73
CA GLY A 3 -2.23 51.82 9.88
C GLY A 3 -1.46 50.53 9.59
N LEU A 4 -1.99 49.38 9.99
CA LEU A 4 -1.50 48.06 9.63
C LEU A 4 -2.10 47.65 8.29
N GLU A 5 -1.26 47.56 7.25
CA GLU A 5 -1.63 46.94 5.97
C GLU A 5 -1.65 45.41 6.12
N TYR A 6 -2.84 44.83 6.00
CA TYR A 6 -3.02 43.39 5.85
C TYR A 6 -2.55 42.96 4.45
N ARG A 7 -1.38 42.31 4.36
CA ARG A 7 -0.99 41.57 3.16
C ARG A 7 -1.84 40.31 3.05
N SER A 8 -2.81 40.34 2.14
CA SER A 8 -3.54 39.15 1.68
C SER A 8 -2.54 38.14 1.11
N SER A 9 -2.49 36.94 1.71
CA SER A 9 -1.75 35.82 1.15
C SER A 9 -2.55 35.29 -0.03
N ALA A 10 -2.12 35.61 -1.25
CA ALA A 10 -2.72 35.05 -2.45
C ALA A 10 -2.65 33.52 -2.38
N GLU A 11 -3.81 32.87 -2.32
CA GLU A 11 -3.91 31.42 -2.45
C GLU A 11 -3.33 31.00 -3.79
N LYS A 12 -2.33 30.11 -3.75
CA LYS A 12 -1.79 29.50 -4.97
C LYS A 12 -2.95 28.76 -5.66
N PRO A 13 -3.11 28.91 -6.99
CA PRO A 13 -4.12 28.15 -7.73
C PRO A 13 -3.93 26.65 -7.47
N PRO A 14 -5.03 25.87 -7.38
CA PRO A 14 -4.93 24.43 -7.19
C PRO A 14 -4.06 23.87 -8.30
N GLN A 15 -2.93 23.29 -7.91
CA GLN A 15 -2.05 22.59 -8.84
C GLN A 15 -2.89 21.53 -9.56
N PRO A 16 -2.80 21.41 -10.90
CA PRO A 16 -3.50 20.35 -11.61
C PRO A 16 -3.11 19.03 -10.96
N ARG A 17 -4.12 18.24 -10.55
CA ARG A 17 -3.93 16.91 -9.97
C ARG A 17 -3.12 16.10 -10.97
N SER A 18 -1.84 15.86 -10.67
CA SER A 18 -1.03 14.94 -11.46
C SER A 18 -1.73 13.60 -11.43
N THR A 19 -2.17 13.11 -12.59
CA THR A 19 -2.68 11.74 -12.73
C THR A 19 -1.54 10.80 -12.31
N VAL A 20 -1.69 10.17 -11.15
CA VAL A 20 -0.68 9.24 -10.63
C VAL A 20 -0.84 7.94 -11.40
N ARG A 21 -0.14 7.83 -12.54
CA ARG A 21 -0.15 6.64 -13.38
C ARG A 21 0.57 5.48 -12.69
N TRP A 22 -0.01 4.28 -12.75
CA TRP A 22 0.73 3.08 -12.38
C TRP A 22 1.72 2.73 -13.49
N LEU A 23 2.99 2.52 -13.11
CA LEU A 23 4.03 2.09 -14.03
C LEU A 23 4.38 0.63 -13.73
N PRO A 24 4.69 -0.21 -14.74
CA PRO A 24 5.18 -1.56 -14.50
C PRO A 24 6.53 -1.54 -13.76
N PRO A 25 6.85 -2.59 -12.97
CA PRO A 25 8.21 -2.80 -12.46
C PRO A 25 9.18 -3.23 -13.58
N PRO A 26 10.50 -3.28 -13.31
CA PRO A 26 11.46 -3.86 -14.25
C PRO A 26 11.16 -5.34 -14.55
N GLN A 27 11.69 -5.85 -15.67
CA GLN A 27 11.46 -7.24 -16.08
C GLN A 27 11.84 -8.24 -14.96
N ARG A 28 10.99 -9.27 -14.73
CA ARG A 28 11.16 -10.29 -13.67
C ARG A 28 11.06 -9.75 -12.24
N TRP A 29 10.47 -8.57 -12.06
CA TRP A 29 10.07 -8.05 -10.76
C TRP A 29 8.56 -8.07 -10.64
N VAL A 30 8.09 -8.17 -9.40
CA VAL A 30 6.68 -7.92 -9.09
C VAL A 30 6.53 -6.65 -8.25
N LYS A 31 5.40 -5.99 -8.42
CA LYS A 31 4.99 -4.83 -7.64
C LYS A 31 3.83 -5.22 -6.74
N ILE A 32 4.01 -5.05 -5.44
CA ILE A 32 3.02 -5.36 -4.41
C ILE A 32 2.40 -4.05 -3.96
N ASN A 33 1.16 -3.77 -4.34
CA ASN A 33 0.41 -2.61 -3.84
C ASN A 33 -0.40 -3.04 -2.61
N VAL A 34 -0.22 -2.33 -1.49
CA VAL A 34 -0.96 -2.61 -0.24
C VAL A 34 -1.75 -1.39 0.20
N ASP A 35 -2.94 -1.62 0.74
CA ASP A 35 -3.73 -0.62 1.45
C ASP A 35 -4.39 -1.23 2.69
N ALA A 36 -4.78 -0.40 3.65
CA ALA A 36 -5.50 -0.81 4.83
C ALA A 36 -6.52 0.23 5.26
N ARG A 37 -7.72 -0.23 5.61
CA ARG A 37 -8.84 0.60 6.05
C ARG A 37 -9.34 0.18 7.43
N LEU A 38 -9.55 1.16 8.30
CA LEU A 38 -10.16 0.93 9.60
C LEU A 38 -11.68 0.89 9.47
N SER A 39 -12.30 -0.19 9.96
CA SER A 39 -13.74 -0.27 10.22
C SER A 39 -14.02 0.09 11.66
N VAL A 40 -14.54 1.30 11.89
CA VAL A 40 -14.96 1.71 13.24
C VAL A 40 -16.14 0.84 13.71
N ALA A 41 -17.10 0.57 12.83
CA ALA A 41 -18.28 -0.25 13.14
C ALA A 41 -17.91 -1.69 13.52
N LYS A 42 -16.99 -2.33 12.77
CA LYS A 42 -16.54 -3.71 13.04
C LYS A 42 -15.33 -3.78 13.98
N LYS A 43 -14.81 -2.65 14.48
CA LYS A 43 -13.60 -2.53 15.31
C LYS A 43 -12.40 -3.36 14.79
N ARG A 44 -12.22 -3.39 13.47
CA ARG A 44 -11.16 -4.15 12.78
C ARG A 44 -10.52 -3.32 11.68
N VAL A 45 -9.29 -3.65 11.32
CA VAL A 45 -8.66 -3.13 10.09
C VAL A 45 -8.83 -4.17 9.00
N VAL A 46 -9.20 -3.75 7.79
CA VAL A 46 -9.19 -4.61 6.61
C VAL A 46 -8.07 -4.16 5.70
N SER A 47 -7.19 -5.08 5.36
CA SER A 47 -6.15 -4.86 4.37
C SER A 47 -6.57 -5.40 3.02
N GLY A 48 -6.14 -4.73 1.96
CA GLY A 48 -6.23 -5.22 0.60
C GLY A 48 -4.88 -5.14 -0.07
N PHE A 49 -4.54 -6.13 -0.88
CA PHE A 49 -3.36 -6.06 -1.72
C PHE A 49 -3.57 -6.66 -3.09
N ILE A 50 -2.70 -6.24 -4.01
CA ILE A 50 -2.59 -6.80 -5.34
C ILE A 50 -1.12 -6.86 -5.75
N ILE A 51 -0.69 -8.01 -6.28
CA ILE A 51 0.64 -8.22 -6.85
C ILE A 51 0.49 -8.20 -8.37
N ARG A 52 1.30 -7.37 -9.04
CA ARG A 52 1.36 -7.30 -10.50
C ARG A 52 2.79 -7.53 -11.01
N ASN A 53 2.95 -8.26 -12.11
CA ASN A 53 4.25 -8.45 -12.78
C ASN A 53 4.63 -7.24 -13.66
N ASP A 54 5.74 -7.37 -14.40
CA ASP A 54 6.25 -6.36 -15.33
C ASP A 54 5.38 -6.12 -16.57
N GLU A 55 4.45 -7.02 -16.87
CA GLU A 55 3.45 -6.86 -17.93
C GLU A 55 2.13 -6.28 -17.43
N GLY A 56 2.01 -6.10 -16.11
CA GLY A 56 0.81 -5.62 -15.44
C GLY A 56 -0.22 -6.71 -15.12
N PHE A 57 0.08 -7.98 -15.42
CA PHE A 57 -0.77 -9.10 -15.04
C PHE A 57 -0.78 -9.27 -13.52
N ILE A 58 -1.96 -9.58 -12.99
CA ILE A 58 -2.13 -9.91 -11.58
C ILE A 58 -1.52 -11.28 -11.35
N MET A 59 -0.68 -11.39 -10.32
CA MET A 59 -0.08 -12.65 -9.92
C MET A 59 -0.71 -13.20 -8.63
N GLY A 60 -1.32 -12.32 -7.86
CA GLY A 60 -2.07 -12.69 -6.66
C GLY A 60 -2.69 -11.48 -6.00
N SER A 61 -3.81 -11.68 -5.33
CA SER A 61 -4.50 -10.64 -4.57
C SER A 61 -5.17 -11.24 -3.33
N GLU A 62 -5.40 -10.42 -2.31
CA GLU A 62 -6.10 -10.85 -1.10
C GLU A 62 -6.72 -9.63 -0.42
N PHE A 63 -7.78 -9.88 0.34
CA PHE A 63 -8.12 -9.03 1.47
C PHE A 63 -8.15 -9.83 2.76
N GLN A 64 -7.83 -9.15 3.86
CA GLN A 64 -7.70 -9.78 5.18
C GLN A 64 -8.17 -8.85 6.29
N GLY A 65 -8.94 -9.39 7.23
CA GLY A 65 -9.37 -8.72 8.45
C GLY A 65 -8.36 -8.90 9.59
N HIS A 66 -8.01 -7.79 10.25
CA HIS A 66 -7.10 -7.73 11.39
C HIS A 66 -7.87 -7.18 12.59
N ASN A 67 -8.18 -8.06 13.54
CA ASN A 67 -8.87 -7.70 14.78
C ASN A 67 -7.89 -7.06 15.78
N LEU A 68 -8.42 -6.30 16.75
CA LEU A 68 -7.67 -5.76 17.91
C LEU A 68 -6.53 -4.79 17.55
N VAL A 69 -6.52 -4.24 16.34
CA VAL A 69 -5.55 -3.21 15.95
C VAL A 69 -6.17 -1.83 16.14
N HIS A 70 -5.72 -1.11 17.17
CA HIS A 70 -6.19 0.23 17.51
C HIS A 70 -5.38 1.37 16.87
N SER A 71 -4.20 1.05 16.31
CA SER A 71 -3.35 2.02 15.60
C SER A 71 -3.30 1.72 14.11
N VAL A 72 -3.68 2.71 13.29
CA VAL A 72 -3.63 2.62 11.83
C VAL A 72 -2.18 2.42 11.34
N VAL A 73 -1.20 3.00 12.04
CA VAL A 73 0.23 2.88 11.68
C VAL A 73 0.70 1.44 11.92
N ILE A 74 0.40 0.87 13.09
CA ILE A 74 0.67 -0.54 13.38
C ILE A 74 0.00 -1.45 12.37
N ALA A 75 -1.28 -1.20 12.05
CA ALA A 75 -2.01 -2.00 11.08
C ALA A 75 -1.34 -1.99 9.71
N LYS A 76 -0.91 -0.82 9.23
CA LYS A 76 -0.23 -0.71 7.95
C LYS A 76 1.15 -1.40 7.96
N ALA A 77 1.90 -1.31 9.05
CA ALA A 77 3.16 -2.04 9.18
C ALA A 77 2.96 -3.57 9.19
N LEU A 78 1.95 -4.06 9.90
CA LEU A 78 1.51 -5.47 9.90
C LEU A 78 1.14 -5.95 8.50
N VAL A 79 0.37 -5.15 7.77
CA VAL A 79 -0.01 -5.48 6.40
C VAL A 79 1.22 -5.59 5.51
N VAL A 80 2.16 -4.64 5.60
CA VAL A 80 3.43 -4.74 4.86
C VAL A 80 4.16 -6.03 5.19
N LEU A 81 4.24 -6.42 6.47
CA LEU A 81 4.88 -7.66 6.91
C LEU A 81 4.21 -8.90 6.28
N TYR A 82 2.90 -9.04 6.44
CA TYR A 82 2.19 -10.21 5.93
C TYR A 82 2.20 -10.30 4.41
N LYS A 83 2.07 -9.18 3.70
CA LYS A 83 2.08 -9.21 2.24
C LYS A 83 3.48 -9.47 1.68
N LEU A 84 4.51 -9.08 2.41
CA LEU A 84 5.88 -9.46 2.09
C LEU A 84 6.12 -10.97 2.32
N GLN A 85 5.55 -11.56 3.38
CA GLN A 85 5.58 -13.01 3.60
C GLN A 85 4.84 -13.76 2.47
N PHE A 86 3.64 -13.32 2.13
CA PHE A 86 2.85 -13.90 1.05
C PHE A 86 3.62 -13.91 -0.29
N ALA A 87 4.36 -12.84 -0.60
CA ALA A 87 5.19 -12.80 -1.81
C ALA A 87 6.34 -13.81 -1.80
N LEU A 88 6.93 -14.12 -0.64
CA LEU A 88 7.89 -15.21 -0.52
C LEU A 88 7.23 -16.57 -0.72
N ASP A 89 6.03 -16.77 -0.17
CA ASP A 89 5.28 -18.02 -0.28
C ASP A 89 4.90 -18.33 -1.74
N LEU A 90 4.66 -17.29 -2.54
CA LEU A 90 4.47 -17.39 -3.99
C LEU A 90 5.79 -17.54 -4.79
N GLY A 91 6.94 -17.56 -4.13
CA GLY A 91 8.25 -17.76 -4.76
C GLY A 91 8.83 -16.51 -5.45
N PHE A 92 8.31 -15.31 -5.18
CA PHE A 92 8.88 -14.09 -5.74
C PHE A 92 10.19 -13.71 -5.03
N THR A 93 11.20 -13.36 -5.81
CA THR A 93 12.54 -13.02 -5.30
C THR A 93 12.93 -11.55 -5.52
N ASN A 94 12.24 -10.85 -6.43
CA ASN A 94 12.49 -9.45 -6.78
C ASN A 94 11.19 -8.63 -6.62
N VAL A 95 11.10 -7.83 -5.57
CA VAL A 95 9.84 -7.16 -5.19
C VAL A 95 9.99 -5.65 -5.00
N ILE A 96 8.98 -4.91 -5.44
CA ILE A 96 8.75 -3.51 -5.05
C ILE A 96 7.43 -3.45 -4.29
N LEU A 97 7.48 -3.24 -2.98
CA LEU A 97 6.30 -3.03 -2.16
C LEU A 97 5.93 -1.54 -2.11
N LYS A 98 4.66 -1.26 -2.41
CA LYS A 98 4.04 0.06 -2.49
C LYS A 98 3.00 0.23 -1.39
N SER A 99 3.15 1.27 -0.57
CA SER A 99 2.19 1.62 0.49
C SER A 99 1.81 3.10 0.41
N ASP A 100 0.56 3.41 0.72
CA ASP A 100 0.06 4.78 0.83
C ASP A 100 0.43 5.46 2.17
N SER A 101 1.15 4.76 3.05
CA SER A 101 1.67 5.33 4.30
C SER A 101 3.14 5.70 4.17
N ARG A 102 3.38 6.99 3.93
CA ARG A 102 4.75 7.54 3.89
C ARG A 102 5.49 7.33 5.22
N LEU A 103 4.78 7.38 6.35
CA LEU A 103 5.36 7.12 7.67
C LEU A 103 5.89 5.69 7.76
N VAL A 104 5.08 4.68 7.40
CA VAL A 104 5.50 3.27 7.46
C VAL A 104 6.65 3.00 6.51
N VAL A 105 6.59 3.50 5.27
CA VAL A 105 7.69 3.36 4.31
C VAL A 105 8.98 3.97 4.84
N ASN A 106 8.91 5.17 5.43
CA ASN A 106 10.09 5.84 6.00
C ASN A 106 10.66 5.05 7.18
N ASN A 107 9.82 4.58 8.12
CA ASN A 107 10.27 3.81 9.28
C ASN A 107 10.99 2.51 8.86
N ILE A 108 10.49 1.84 7.82
CA ILE A 108 11.13 0.63 7.25
C ILE A 108 12.47 0.98 6.58
N GLN A 109 12.59 2.13 5.94
CA GLN A 109 13.82 2.52 5.23
C GLN A 109 14.87 3.17 6.12
N GLN A 110 14.50 3.60 7.32
CA GLN A 110 15.39 4.25 8.26
C GLN A 110 16.47 3.29 8.77
N LEU A 111 17.72 3.75 8.72
CA LEU A 111 18.89 2.98 9.17
C LEU A 111 19.18 3.15 10.67
N SER A 112 18.74 4.26 11.26
CA SER A 112 18.90 4.50 12.70
C SER A 112 17.87 3.69 13.50
N GLU A 113 18.08 3.64 14.82
CA GLU A 113 17.16 3.02 15.77
C GLU A 113 15.71 3.53 15.58
N ASP A 114 14.76 2.61 15.57
CA ASP A 114 13.33 2.89 15.37
C ASP A 114 12.61 2.93 16.73
N TYR A 115 12.23 4.14 17.15
CA TYR A 115 11.45 4.37 18.36
C TYR A 115 9.95 4.53 18.09
N SER A 116 9.48 4.28 16.88
CA SER A 116 8.08 4.39 16.51
C SER A 116 7.20 3.32 17.18
N GLU A 117 5.90 3.57 17.24
CA GLU A 117 4.91 2.57 17.67
C GLU A 117 4.92 1.30 16.79
N SER A 118 5.40 1.41 15.54
CA SER A 118 5.48 0.30 14.58
C SER A 118 6.79 -0.50 14.65
N ARG A 119 7.73 -0.16 15.55
CA ARG A 119 9.12 -0.66 15.53
C ARG A 119 9.28 -2.18 15.47
N LEU A 120 8.39 -2.91 16.14
CA LEU A 120 8.45 -4.39 16.17
C LEU A 120 8.17 -4.94 14.76
N PHE A 121 7.12 -4.43 14.12
CA PHE A 121 6.73 -4.85 12.78
C PHE A 121 7.71 -4.36 11.71
N THR A 122 8.25 -3.14 11.85
CA THR A 122 9.26 -2.65 10.90
C THR A 122 10.57 -3.44 11.01
N TRP A 123 10.95 -3.89 12.22
CA TRP A 123 12.09 -4.79 12.42
C TRP A 123 11.87 -6.15 11.73
N ASP A 124 10.69 -6.76 11.91
CA ASP A 124 10.33 -8.01 11.23
C ASP A 124 10.31 -7.85 9.70
N VAL A 125 9.75 -6.74 9.19
CA VAL A 125 9.76 -6.42 7.75
C VAL A 125 11.19 -6.34 7.22
N LYS A 126 12.10 -5.67 7.94
CA LYS A 126 13.53 -5.58 7.57
C LYS A 126 14.18 -6.96 7.54
N ASN A 127 13.90 -7.83 8.50
CA ASN A 127 14.42 -9.19 8.51
C ASN A 127 13.90 -10.02 7.35
N LEU A 128 12.61 -9.91 7.06
CA LEU A 128 11.98 -10.64 5.98
C LEU A 128 12.46 -10.17 4.61
N ALA A 129 12.67 -8.87 4.44
CA ALA A 129 13.22 -8.27 3.22
C ALA A 129 14.57 -8.85 2.81
N ARG A 130 15.38 -9.34 3.77
CA ARG A 130 16.69 -9.97 3.50
C ARG A 130 16.60 -11.35 2.85
N LYS A 131 15.41 -11.97 2.82
CA LYS A 131 15.18 -13.25 2.15
C LYS A 131 14.95 -13.10 0.64
N PHE A 132 14.69 -11.88 0.17
CA PHE A 132 14.57 -11.57 -1.26
C PHE A 132 15.95 -11.32 -1.86
N HIS A 133 16.11 -11.59 -3.15
CA HIS A 133 17.29 -11.14 -3.90
C HIS A 133 17.28 -9.60 -3.96
N PHE A 134 16.13 -9.02 -4.31
CA PHE A 134 15.92 -7.57 -4.22
C PHE A 134 14.56 -7.25 -3.61
N CYS A 135 14.54 -6.37 -2.61
CA CYS A 135 13.33 -5.84 -2.00
C CYS A 135 13.41 -4.32 -1.88
N ARG A 136 12.42 -3.61 -2.43
CA ARG A 136 12.32 -2.15 -2.35
C ARG A 136 10.98 -1.75 -1.74
N PHE A 137 11.01 -0.79 -0.83
CA PHE A 137 9.81 -0.16 -0.28
C PHE A 137 9.65 1.22 -0.90
N GLN A 138 8.45 1.58 -1.32
CA GLN A 138 8.20 2.85 -1.99
C GLN A 138 6.83 3.41 -1.59
N PHE A 139 6.79 4.70 -1.29
CA PHE A 139 5.53 5.41 -1.11
C PHE A 139 4.79 5.51 -2.45
N ILE A 140 3.47 5.42 -2.39
CA ILE A 140 2.58 5.74 -3.50
C ILE A 140 1.43 6.60 -2.99
N ALA A 141 1.02 7.61 -3.77
CA ALA A 141 -0.16 8.39 -3.43
C ALA A 141 -1.41 7.51 -3.56
N ARG A 142 -2.48 7.82 -2.81
CA ARG A 142 -3.71 7.01 -2.82
C ARG A 142 -4.33 6.90 -4.22
N GLU A 143 -4.18 7.96 -5.00
CA GLU A 143 -4.64 8.08 -6.38
C GLU A 143 -4.02 7.03 -7.31
N GLY A 144 -2.79 6.58 -7.01
CA GLY A 144 -2.10 5.51 -7.76
C GLY A 144 -2.16 4.13 -7.10
N ASN A 145 -2.93 3.99 -6.02
CA ASN A 145 -3.06 2.77 -5.24
C ASN A 145 -4.51 2.25 -5.23
N GLY A 146 -5.28 2.59 -6.27
CA GLY A 146 -6.71 2.34 -6.35
C GLY A 146 -7.05 0.85 -6.33
N ALA A 147 -6.24 0.01 -6.99
CA ALA A 147 -6.52 -1.42 -7.04
C ALA A 147 -6.41 -2.08 -5.65
N ALA A 148 -5.37 -1.77 -4.88
CA ALA A 148 -5.25 -2.24 -3.48
C ALA A 148 -6.34 -1.65 -2.57
N HIS A 149 -6.75 -0.41 -2.83
CA HIS A 149 -7.87 0.22 -2.13
C HIS A 149 -9.20 -0.50 -2.41
N ALA A 150 -9.46 -0.88 -3.66
CA ALA A 150 -10.63 -1.64 -4.06
C ALA A 150 -10.66 -3.01 -3.36
N MET A 151 -9.52 -3.69 -3.25
CA MET A 151 -9.38 -4.92 -2.46
C MET A 151 -9.77 -4.72 -0.99
N ALA A 152 -9.29 -3.64 -0.37
CA ALA A 152 -9.61 -3.35 1.02
C ALA A 152 -11.10 -3.01 1.21
N ILE A 153 -11.73 -2.32 0.25
CA ILE A 153 -13.18 -2.07 0.26
C ILE A 153 -13.96 -3.38 0.15
N GLU A 154 -13.51 -4.32 -0.69
CA GLU A 154 -14.18 -5.60 -0.86
C GLU A 154 -14.17 -6.40 0.45
N GLY A 155 -13.01 -6.51 1.11
CA GLY A 155 -12.94 -7.17 2.42
C GLY A 155 -13.71 -6.47 3.55
N MET A 156 -14.06 -5.18 3.39
CA MET A 156 -14.93 -4.49 4.34
C MET A 156 -16.38 -4.99 4.26
N ARG A 157 -16.80 -5.44 3.07
CA ARG A 157 -18.15 -5.96 2.78
C ARG A 157 -18.29 -7.43 3.12
N THR A 158 -17.20 -8.19 3.00
CA THR A 158 -17.19 -9.64 3.19
C THR A 158 -16.93 -10.07 4.64
N GLU A 159 -17.41 -11.26 4.99
CA GLU A 159 -17.04 -11.97 6.21
C GLU A 159 -15.95 -13.00 5.88
N GLY A 160 -14.82 -12.94 6.60
CA GLY A 160 -13.65 -13.77 6.35
C GLY A 160 -12.59 -13.12 5.47
N ASP A 161 -11.55 -13.91 5.20
CA ASP A 161 -10.37 -13.56 4.40
C ASP A 161 -10.40 -14.39 3.12
N LEU A 162 -10.06 -13.77 1.98
CA LEU A 162 -10.05 -14.43 0.68
C LEU A 162 -8.81 -14.03 -0.10
N PHE A 163 -8.23 -15.00 -0.81
CA PHE A 163 -7.13 -14.79 -1.73
C PHE A 163 -7.46 -15.34 -3.12
N TRP A 164 -6.80 -14.78 -4.12
CA TRP A 164 -6.89 -15.18 -5.52
C TRP A 164 -5.48 -15.35 -6.07
N VAL A 165 -5.30 -16.38 -6.89
CA VAL A 165 -4.08 -16.61 -7.68
C VAL A 165 -4.38 -16.18 -9.10
N GLU A 166 -3.53 -15.32 -9.66
CA GLU A 166 -3.70 -14.77 -11.02
C GLU A 166 -5.05 -14.07 -11.30
N ASP A 167 -5.77 -13.68 -10.24
CA ASP A 167 -7.10 -13.08 -10.33
C ASP A 167 -7.36 -12.08 -9.18
N ALA A 168 -8.48 -11.36 -9.25
CA ALA A 168 -8.97 -10.45 -8.23
C ALA A 168 -10.50 -10.24 -8.37
N PRO A 169 -11.20 -9.77 -7.32
CA PRO A 169 -12.56 -9.26 -7.44
C PRO A 169 -12.71 -8.26 -8.58
N LEU A 170 -13.86 -8.31 -9.29
CA LEU A 170 -14.14 -7.51 -10.49
C LEU A 170 -13.77 -6.03 -10.33
N LYS A 171 -14.10 -5.43 -9.18
CA LYS A 171 -13.80 -4.00 -8.99
C LYS A 171 -12.30 -3.70 -8.92
N ALA A 172 -11.50 -4.60 -8.36
CA ALA A 172 -10.05 -4.44 -8.31
C ALA A 172 -9.41 -4.70 -9.68
N LEU A 173 -9.95 -5.64 -10.48
CA LEU A 173 -9.55 -5.85 -11.88
C LEU A 173 -9.76 -4.59 -12.72
N GLU A 174 -10.98 -4.05 -12.72
CA GLU A 174 -11.32 -2.82 -13.47
C GLU A 174 -10.38 -1.66 -13.13
N VAL A 175 -10.08 -1.49 -11.83
CA VAL A 175 -9.20 -0.42 -11.39
C VAL A 175 -7.76 -0.69 -11.82
N ALA A 176 -7.25 -1.92 -11.65
CA ALA A 176 -5.91 -2.29 -12.08
C ALA A 176 -5.69 -2.08 -13.58
N ASP A 177 -6.71 -2.37 -14.40
CA ASP A 177 -6.69 -2.11 -15.84
C ASP A 177 -6.74 -0.61 -16.14
N SER A 178 -7.62 0.15 -15.48
CA SER A 178 -7.69 1.60 -15.68
C SER A 178 -6.36 2.30 -15.33
N GLU A 179 -5.66 1.84 -14.29
CA GLU A 179 -4.35 2.34 -13.88
C GLU A 179 -3.25 2.10 -14.92
N ARG A 180 -3.39 1.06 -15.76
CA ARG A 180 -2.44 0.73 -16.84
C ARG A 180 -2.61 1.65 -18.06
N TRP A 181 -3.85 2.03 -18.39
CA TRP A 181 -4.20 2.84 -19.57
C TRP A 181 -4.49 4.32 -19.32
N SER A 182 -4.43 4.80 -18.08
CA SER A 182 -4.61 6.23 -17.78
C SER A 182 -3.53 7.06 -18.48
N SER A 183 -3.96 7.81 -19.51
CA SER A 183 -3.15 8.68 -20.38
C SER A 183 -3.13 10.11 -19.87
#